data_AF-A0A388Q146-F1
#
_entry.id   AF-A0A388Q146-F1
#
_cell.length_a   1.000
_cell.length_b   1.000
_cell.length_c   1.000
_cell.angle_alpha   90.00
_cell.angle_beta   90.00
_cell.angle_gamma   90.00
#
_symmetry.space_group_name_H-M   'P 1'
#
loop_
_entity.id
_entity.type
_entity.pdbx_description
1 polymer ?
#
loop_
_entity_poly.entity_id
_entity_poly.type
_entity_poly.pdbx_seq_one_letter_code
_entity_poly.pdbx_strand_id
1 'polypeptide(L)'
;MTEEQHFTKGFNNGYLLAKHEPVLLKQLLIAKNDNEYFKGMVLGKKQHEIEKMRVRLKTVSKSETTVKKQITKGFSEDLIHLNLSGGKCRYLICL
;
A
#
# COMPACT_ATOMS: atom_id res chain seq x y z
N MET A 1 -16.00 -20.74 -14.24
CA MET A 1 -15.05 -19.65 -13.94
C MET A 1 -13.65 -20.23 -13.94
N THR A 2 -12.67 -19.50 -14.46
CA THR A 2 -11.26 -19.94 -14.46
C THR A 2 -10.61 -19.66 -13.10
N GLU A 3 -9.49 -20.32 -12.82
CA GLU A 3 -8.68 -20.08 -11.61
C GLU A 3 -8.26 -18.62 -11.47
N GLU A 4 -7.86 -18.00 -12.58
CA GLU A 4 -7.52 -16.56 -12.65
C GLU A 4 -8.71 -15.66 -12.29
N GLN A 5 -9.92 -16.00 -12.73
CA GLN A 5 -11.14 -15.27 -12.37
C GLN A 5 -11.45 -15.41 -10.88
N HIS A 6 -11.24 -16.60 -10.31
CA HIS A 6 -11.40 -16.83 -8.87
C HIS A 6 -10.39 -16.02 -8.08
N PHE A 7 -9.13 -16.02 -8.49
CA PHE A 7 -8.08 -15.22 -7.88
C PHE A 7 -8.42 -13.74 -7.89
N THR A 8 -8.79 -13.19 -9.06
CA THR A 8 -9.11 -11.77 -9.23
C THR A 8 -10.28 -11.34 -8.35
N LYS A 9 -11.35 -12.14 -8.29
CA LYS A 9 -12.49 -11.88 -7.40
C LYS A 9 -12.08 -11.92 -5.94
N GLY A 10 -11.30 -12.93 -5.56
CA GLY A 10 -10.75 -13.06 -4.22
C GLY A 10 -9.96 -11.82 -3.83
N PHE A 11 -9.04 -11.39 -4.70
CA PHE A 11 -8.22 -10.21 -4.51
C PHE A 11 -9.02 -8.94 -4.28
N ASN A 12 -9.98 -8.66 -5.18
CA ASN A 12 -10.82 -7.46 -5.07
C ASN A 12 -11.65 -7.48 -3.77
N ASN A 13 -12.24 -8.63 -3.44
CA ASN A 13 -13.04 -8.77 -2.22
C ASN A 13 -12.17 -8.63 -0.97
N GLY A 14 -10.99 -9.24 -0.94
CA GLY A 14 -10.04 -9.11 0.17
C GLY A 14 -9.59 -7.68 0.39
N TYR A 15 -9.32 -6.93 -0.68
CA TYR A 15 -8.98 -5.51 -0.60
C TYR A 15 -10.16 -4.67 -0.05
N LEU A 16 -11.36 -4.84 -0.59
CA LEU A 16 -12.55 -4.10 -0.17
C LEU A 16 -12.94 -4.40 1.28
N LEU A 17 -12.92 -5.67 1.68
CA LEU A 17 -13.19 -6.07 3.06
C LEU A 17 -12.12 -5.53 4.02
N ALA A 18 -10.84 -5.49 3.62
CA ALA A 18 -9.81 -4.90 4.47
C ALA A 18 -10.04 -3.41 4.70
N LYS A 19 -10.60 -2.72 3.71
CA LYS A 19 -10.92 -1.28 3.75
C LYS A 19 -12.18 -0.97 4.55
N HIS A 20 -13.24 -1.77 4.40
CA HIS A 20 -14.57 -1.45 4.92
C HIS A 20 -14.99 -2.32 6.12
N GLU A 21 -14.63 -3.61 6.14
CA GLU A 21 -15.08 -4.59 7.13
C GLU A 21 -13.92 -5.50 7.64
N PRO A 22 -12.88 -4.91 8.27
CA PRO A 22 -11.67 -5.65 8.61
C PRO A 22 -11.88 -6.75 9.65
N VAL A 23 -12.93 -6.66 10.48
CA VAL A 23 -13.27 -7.69 11.47
C VAL A 23 -13.83 -8.94 10.78
N LEU A 24 -14.76 -8.76 9.83
CA LEU A 24 -15.30 -9.85 9.04
C LEU A 24 -14.19 -10.55 8.25
N LEU A 25 -13.30 -9.78 7.61
CA LEU A 25 -12.17 -10.35 6.90
C LEU A 25 -11.27 -11.20 7.80
N LYS A 26 -11.00 -10.74 9.03
CA LYS A 26 -10.22 -11.53 9.99
C LYS A 26 -10.90 -12.87 10.28
N GLN A 27 -12.22 -12.88 10.48
CA GLN A 27 -12.98 -14.10 10.73
C GLN A 27 -12.92 -15.05 9.53
N LEU A 28 -13.10 -14.53 8.31
CA LEU A 28 -13.00 -15.33 7.07
C LEU A 28 -11.63 -15.97 6.88
N LEU A 29 -10.56 -15.27 7.28
CA LEU A 29 -9.18 -15.76 7.16
C LEU A 29 -8.79 -16.81 8.21
N ILE A 30 -9.57 -17.00 9.27
CA ILE A 30 -9.33 -18.06 10.28
C ILE A 30 -9.48 -19.44 9.65
N ALA A 31 -10.43 -19.60 8.73
CA ALA A 31 -10.80 -20.89 8.16
C ALA A 31 -9.67 -21.55 7.34
N LYS A 32 -8.63 -20.80 6.94
CA LYS A 32 -7.47 -21.21 6.12
C LYS A 32 -7.81 -22.17 4.96
N ASN A 33 -7.79 -21.66 3.73
CA ASN A 33 -8.04 -22.47 2.53
C ASN A 33 -6.89 -22.28 1.52
N ASP A 34 -6.68 -23.25 0.63
CA ASP A 34 -5.62 -23.19 -0.39
C ASP A 34 -6.16 -22.96 -1.82
N ASN A 35 -7.43 -22.62 -1.96
CA ASN A 35 -7.99 -22.27 -3.26
C ASN A 35 -7.53 -20.87 -3.73
N GLU A 36 -7.56 -20.67 -5.05
CA GLU A 36 -7.09 -19.42 -5.68
C GLU A 36 -7.86 -18.18 -5.23
N TYR A 37 -9.15 -18.32 -4.92
CA TYR A 37 -9.94 -17.24 -4.35
C TYR A 37 -9.42 -16.79 -2.98
N PHE A 38 -9.11 -17.75 -2.10
CA PHE A 38 -8.56 -17.48 -0.78
C PHE A 38 -7.16 -16.85 -0.87
N LYS A 39 -6.30 -17.35 -1.76
CA LYS A 39 -4.99 -16.74 -2.05
C LYS A 39 -5.15 -15.29 -2.52
N GLY A 40 -6.06 -15.05 -3.46
CA GLY A 40 -6.42 -13.71 -3.92
C GLY A 40 -6.83 -12.83 -2.74
N MET A 41 -7.76 -13.29 -1.91
CA MET A 41 -8.28 -12.54 -0.75
C MET A 41 -7.20 -12.16 0.27
N VAL A 42 -6.27 -13.06 0.57
CA VAL A 42 -5.12 -12.78 1.43
C VAL A 42 -4.22 -11.69 0.83
N LEU A 43 -3.95 -11.76 -0.47
CA LEU A 43 -3.11 -10.78 -1.16
C LEU A 43 -3.80 -9.42 -1.31
N GLY A 44 -5.11 -9.39 -1.56
CA GLY A 44 -5.90 -8.17 -1.60
C GLY A 44 -5.87 -7.42 -0.27
N LYS A 45 -6.00 -8.15 0.85
CA LYS A 45 -5.82 -7.60 2.20
C LYS A 45 -4.45 -6.96 2.37
N LYS A 46 -3.38 -7.69 2.01
CA LYS A 46 -1.99 -7.23 2.13
C LYS A 46 -1.75 -5.97 1.30
N GLN A 47 -2.34 -5.88 0.12
CA GLN A 47 -2.24 -4.69 -0.74
C GLN A 47 -2.83 -3.45 -0.06
N HIS A 48 -4.00 -3.57 0.58
CA HIS A 48 -4.60 -2.47 1.32
C HIS A 48 -3.70 -2.01 2.49
N GLU A 49 -3.11 -2.96 3.22
CA GLU A 49 -2.17 -2.65 4.32
C GLU A 49 -0.94 -1.88 3.83
N ILE A 50 -0.34 -2.31 2.70
CA ILE A 50 0.79 -1.61 2.06
C ILE A 50 0.40 -0.19 1.66
N GLU A 51 -0.76 -0.02 1.03
CA GLU A 51 -1.25 1.29 0.62
C GLU A 51 -1.45 2.21 1.83
N LYS A 52 -2.08 1.71 2.89
CA LYS A 52 -2.27 2.45 4.15
C LYS A 52 -0.95 2.89 4.76
N MET A 53 0.08 2.04 4.74
CA MET A 53 1.43 2.40 5.19
C MET A 53 2.06 3.48 4.30
N ARG A 54 1.94 3.36 2.97
CA ARG A 54 2.45 4.38 2.03
C ARG A 54 1.80 5.75 2.24
N VAL A 55 0.49 5.79 2.48
CA VAL A 55 -0.23 7.04 2.79
C VAL A 55 0.33 7.66 4.07
N ARG A 56 0.51 6.87 5.13
CA ARG A 56 1.09 7.34 6.41
C ARG A 56 2.52 7.87 6.25
N LEU A 57 3.36 7.19 5.48
CA LEU A 57 4.74 7.64 5.22
C LEU A 57 4.77 8.97 4.46
N LYS A 58 3.88 9.16 3.48
CA LYS A 58 3.76 10.43 2.73
C LYS A 58 3.27 11.58 3.59
N THR A 59 2.44 11.32 4.61
CA THR A 59 2.00 12.38 5.53
C THR A 59 3.12 12.81 6.47
N VAL A 60 3.96 11.87 6.92
CA VAL A 60 5.10 12.16 7.81
C VAL A 60 6.16 13.01 7.09
N SER A 61 6.49 12.71 5.83
CA SER A 61 7.47 13.51 5.08
C SER A 61 6.98 14.92 4.74
N LYS A 62 5.67 15.14 4.63
CA LYS A 62 5.09 16.47 4.39
C LYS A 62 5.09 17.36 5.63
N SER A 63 4.98 16.79 6.84
CA SER A 63 5.10 17.56 8.09
C SER A 63 6.52 18.08 8.35
N GLU A 64 7.56 17.47 7.76
CA GLU A 64 8.94 17.97 7.84
C GLU A 64 9.20 19.15 6.88
N THR A 65 8.39 19.29 5.81
CA THR A 65 8.58 20.38 4.84
C THR A 65 8.00 21.72 5.31
N THR A 66 7.12 21.72 6.33
CA THR A 66 6.55 22.97 6.87
C THR A 66 7.39 23.61 7.97
N VAL A 67 8.35 22.90 8.57
CA VAL A 67 9.29 23.46 9.56
C VAL A 67 10.49 24.15 8.89
N LYS A 68 10.85 23.79 7.64
CA LYS A 68 12.01 24.38 6.94
C LYS A 68 11.73 25.64 6.10
N LYS A 69 10.55 26.26 6.21
CA LYS A 69 10.24 27.50 5.45
C LYS A 69 10.41 28.82 6.23
N GLN A 70 10.90 28.78 7.46
CA GLN A 70 11.25 29.99 8.23
C GLN A 70 12.76 30.14 8.54
N ILE A 71 13.61 29.18 8.17
CA ILE A 71 15.06 29.26 8.44
C ILE A 71 15.86 28.95 7.16
N THR A 72 15.67 29.76 6.12
CA THR A 72 16.60 29.83 4.95
C THR A 72 16.50 31.21 4.28
N LYS A 73 16.66 32.27 5.07
CA LYS A 73 17.28 33.52 4.59
C LYS A 73 18.52 33.76 5.45
N GLY A 74 19.55 32.96 5.19
CA GLY A 74 20.83 33.06 5.87
C GLY A 74 21.57 31.74 5.79
N PHE A 75 22.79 31.80 5.26
CA PHE A 75 23.79 30.74 5.13
C PHE A 75 23.78 29.91 3.83
N SER A 76 24.47 30.52 2.86
CA SER A 76 25.50 29.97 1.96
C SER A 76 25.60 28.46 1.79
N GLU A 77 25.58 28.09 0.50
CA GLU A 77 26.34 27.02 -0.17
C GLU A 77 27.09 26.04 0.74
N ASP A 78 26.63 24.78 0.75
CA ASP A 78 27.54 23.65 0.56
C ASP A 78 26.80 22.42 0.04
N LEU A 79 27.44 21.83 -0.96
CA LEU A 79 27.03 20.81 -1.90
C LEU A 79 27.17 19.40 -1.29
N ILE A 80 26.10 18.57 -1.27
CA ILE A 80 26.27 17.10 -1.35
C ILE A 80 25.14 16.48 -2.18
N HIS A 81 25.50 16.02 -3.38
CA HIS A 81 24.72 15.11 -4.21
C HIS A 81 24.65 13.73 -3.56
N LEU A 82 23.47 13.11 -3.53
CA LEU A 82 23.39 11.65 -3.64
C LEU A 82 22.15 11.21 -4.43
N ASN A 83 22.43 10.72 -5.64
CA ASN A 83 21.54 9.94 -6.49
C ASN A 83 21.08 8.67 -5.75
N LEU A 84 19.77 8.42 -5.73
CA LEU A 84 19.25 7.05 -5.59
C LEU A 84 18.11 6.85 -6.59
N SER A 85 18.52 6.34 -7.75
CA SER A 85 17.69 5.57 -8.69
C SER A 85 16.97 4.42 -7.97
N GLY A 86 15.68 4.23 -8.20
CA GLY A 86 15.01 3.03 -7.69
C GLY A 86 13.50 2.93 -7.93
N GLY A 87 13.12 2.37 -9.09
CA GLY A 87 11.99 1.44 -9.19
C GLY A 87 10.56 1.99 -9.06
N LYS A 88 9.95 2.34 -10.20
CA LYS A 88 8.48 2.42 -10.33
C LYS A 88 7.87 1.01 -10.29
N CYS A 89 7.54 0.49 -9.10
CA CYS A 89 6.65 -0.67 -9.01
C CYS A 89 5.19 -0.21 -9.22
N ARG A 90 4.73 -0.29 -10.48
CA ARG A 90 3.31 -0.18 -10.85
C ARG A 90 2.65 -1.54 -10.62
N TYR A 91 1.87 -1.67 -9.55
CA TYR A 91 0.84 -2.71 -9.51
C TYR A 91 -0.43 -2.10 -10.10
N LEU A 92 -0.77 -2.54 -11.32
CA LEU A 92 -2.06 -2.24 -11.92
C LEU A 92 -3.15 -2.83 -11.03
N ILE A 93 -4.09 -1.98 -10.64
CA ILE A 93 -5.42 -2.43 -10.23
C ILE A 93 -6.09 -2.83 -11.55
N CYS A 94 -6.27 -4.12 -11.79
CA CYS A 94 -7.16 -4.57 -12.86
C CYS A 94 -8.59 -4.33 -12.39
N LEU A 95 -9.17 -3.21 -12.84
CA LEU A 95 -10.61 -2.94 -12.78
C LEU A 95 -11.32 -3.65 -13.93
#